data_AF-A0A6G2UWG7-F1
#
_entry.id   AF-A0A6G2UWG7-F1
#
_cell.length_a   1.000
_cell.length_b   1.000
_cell.length_c   1.000
_cell.angle_alpha   90.00
_cell.angle_beta   90.00
_cell.angle_gamma   90.00
#
_symmetry.space_group_name_H-M   'P 1'
#
loop_
_entity.id
_entity.type
_entity.pdbx_description
1 polymer ?
#
loop_
_entity_poly.entity_id
_entity_poly.type
_entity_poly.pdbx_seq_one_letter_code
_entity_poly.pdbx_strand_id
1 'polypeptide(L)'
;MYGPPSLRRPAPSTGRRRTGVLAAVAGLVVSLLAFVPSTPVSAAPSLLSQGKTVTVSSQEGAGTPATAAVDGDNGTRWSSAFSDPQWIKVDLGTSASVSQIALRWEAAYAKSYKIEFSTDNNTWSTAYSTTTGPGGNETLNVSGTARYVRLTGTARATGYGYSLWEFQVFGTTGGDGGPQIPGGGDLGPNVLVFDPSTPNIQAKVDEIFHQQESAQFGNGRYALMFKPGTY
;
A
#
# COMPACT_ATOMS: atom_id res chain seq x y z
N MET A 1 -29.76 52.77 -81.40
CA MET A 1 -28.62 53.62 -81.83
C MET A 1 -27.69 53.84 -80.63
N TYR A 2 -26.41 54.13 -80.89
CA TYR A 2 -25.31 54.13 -79.90
C TYR A 2 -25.32 55.32 -78.91
N GLY A 3 -24.67 55.14 -77.75
CA GLY A 3 -24.22 56.23 -76.86
C GLY A 3 -24.05 55.85 -75.37
N PRO A 4 -22.83 55.64 -74.84
CA PRO A 4 -22.56 55.27 -73.44
C PRO A 4 -22.18 56.46 -72.53
N PRO A 5 -22.09 56.26 -71.20
CA PRO A 5 -21.01 56.90 -70.44
C PRO A 5 -20.37 56.08 -69.28
N SER A 6 -19.04 56.16 -69.24
CA SER A 6 -18.08 56.30 -68.12
C SER A 6 -18.37 55.82 -66.68
N LEU A 7 -17.53 54.86 -66.26
CA LEU A 7 -16.92 54.61 -64.94
C LEU A 7 -17.07 55.65 -63.79
N ARG A 8 -17.29 55.15 -62.57
CA ARG A 8 -16.51 55.51 -61.35
C ARG A 8 -16.73 54.53 -60.17
N ARG A 9 -15.63 54.12 -59.51
CA ARG A 9 -15.58 53.57 -58.13
C ARG A 9 -15.62 54.77 -57.15
N PRO A 10 -16.14 54.64 -55.90
CA PRO A 10 -15.42 53.89 -54.85
C PRO A 10 -16.31 53.14 -53.81
N ALA A 11 -15.66 52.38 -52.92
CA ALA A 11 -16.25 51.90 -51.65
C ALA A 11 -15.91 52.91 -50.51
N PRO A 12 -16.57 52.86 -49.33
CA PRO A 12 -16.22 51.85 -48.32
C PRO A 12 -17.39 51.37 -47.42
N SER A 13 -17.02 50.65 -46.36
CA SER A 13 -17.85 49.94 -45.38
C SER A 13 -18.60 50.83 -44.37
N THR A 14 -19.62 50.26 -43.72
CA THR A 14 -19.70 50.01 -42.25
C THR A 14 -21.12 49.53 -41.86
N GLY A 15 -21.27 48.81 -40.73
CA GLY A 15 -22.58 48.46 -40.18
C GLY A 15 -22.62 47.14 -39.42
N ARG A 16 -22.65 47.19 -38.08
CA ARG A 16 -22.53 46.01 -37.19
C ARG A 16 -23.81 45.76 -36.40
N ARG A 17 -24.33 44.52 -36.47
CA ARG A 17 -25.34 43.88 -35.59
C ARG A 17 -26.77 44.47 -35.58
N ARG A 18 -27.76 43.56 -35.64
CA ARG A 18 -28.66 43.21 -34.51
C ARG A 18 -29.68 42.15 -34.97
N THR A 19 -29.63 40.96 -34.38
CA THR A 19 -30.70 39.95 -34.45
C THR A 19 -31.09 39.54 -33.04
N GLY A 20 -32.35 39.79 -32.67
CA GLY A 20 -33.03 39.14 -31.53
C GLY A 20 -33.80 37.90 -32.02
N VAL A 21 -33.90 36.78 -31.29
CA VAL A 21 -34.61 36.58 -29.98
C VAL A 21 -36.14 36.63 -30.23
N LEU A 22 -37.00 35.61 -30.03
CA LEU A 22 -37.01 34.23 -29.46
C LEU A 22 -38.09 33.40 -30.25
N ALA A 23 -38.08 32.07 -30.45
CA ALA A 23 -38.01 30.86 -29.59
C ALA A 23 -39.32 30.43 -28.87
N ALA A 24 -39.79 29.19 -29.14
CA ALA A 24 -40.70 28.35 -28.33
C ALA A 24 -40.62 26.86 -28.82
N VAL A 25 -40.09 25.89 -28.03
CA VAL A 25 -40.79 24.94 -27.11
C VAL A 25 -41.50 23.77 -27.87
N ALA A 26 -41.32 22.45 -27.62
CA ALA A 26 -40.63 21.67 -26.55
C ALA A 26 -40.23 20.22 -26.98
N GLY A 27 -39.42 19.52 -26.15
CA GLY A 27 -39.32 18.03 -26.03
C GLY A 27 -38.43 17.28 -27.04
N LEU A 28 -37.63 16.26 -26.70
CA LEU A 28 -37.50 15.44 -25.48
C LEU A 28 -36.00 15.19 -25.18
N VAL A 29 -35.55 15.39 -23.94
CA VAL A 29 -34.17 15.05 -23.53
C VAL A 29 -34.10 13.58 -23.16
N VAL A 30 -33.49 12.76 -24.01
CA VAL A 30 -33.09 11.40 -23.64
C VAL A 30 -31.81 11.50 -22.81
N SER A 31 -31.93 11.30 -21.50
CA SER A 31 -30.79 11.22 -20.58
C SER A 31 -29.91 10.01 -20.92
N LEU A 32 -28.81 10.26 -21.63
CA LEU A 32 -27.77 9.26 -21.82
C LEU A 32 -27.06 9.03 -20.48
N LEU A 33 -27.48 8.00 -19.72
CA LEU A 33 -26.65 7.45 -18.66
C LEU A 33 -25.41 6.84 -19.31
N ALA A 34 -24.33 7.62 -19.38
CA ALA A 34 -23.02 7.09 -19.68
C ALA A 34 -22.65 6.11 -18.58
N PHE A 35 -22.63 4.81 -18.90
CA PHE A 35 -22.07 3.78 -18.04
C PHE A 35 -20.56 4.00 -18.01
N VAL A 36 -20.10 4.88 -17.11
CA VAL A 36 -18.67 5.08 -16.87
C VAL A 36 -18.17 3.80 -16.20
N PRO A 37 -17.31 2.99 -16.83
CA PRO A 37 -16.68 1.88 -16.12
C PRO A 37 -15.83 2.51 -15.03
N SER A 38 -16.23 2.32 -13.78
CA SER A 38 -15.38 2.62 -12.64
C SER A 38 -14.18 1.70 -12.73
N THR A 39 -13.04 2.23 -13.19
CA THR A 39 -11.76 1.57 -12.94
C THR A 39 -11.67 1.38 -11.43
N PRO A 40 -11.45 0.15 -10.93
CA PRO A 40 -11.23 -0.03 -9.51
C PRO A 40 -9.99 0.80 -9.15
N VAL A 41 -10.19 1.86 -8.37
CA VAL A 41 -9.09 2.61 -7.78
C VAL A 41 -8.46 1.66 -6.77
N SER A 42 -7.44 0.93 -7.23
CA SER A 42 -6.60 0.15 -6.33
C SER A 42 -6.05 1.12 -5.31
N ALA A 43 -6.46 0.96 -4.05
CA ALA A 43 -5.88 1.72 -2.97
C ALA A 43 -4.35 1.52 -3.00
N ALA A 44 -3.59 2.59 -2.73
CA ALA A 44 -2.16 2.45 -2.55
C ALA A 44 -1.92 1.43 -1.40
N PRO A 45 -0.97 0.49 -1.54
CA PRO A 45 -0.77 -0.55 -0.54
C PRO A 45 -0.37 0.12 0.79
N SER A 46 -0.97 -0.30 1.91
CA SER A 46 -0.80 0.39 3.18
C SER A 46 0.55 0.07 3.80
N LEU A 47 1.18 1.03 4.47
CA LEU A 47 2.46 0.83 5.16
C LEU A 47 2.23 0.03 6.44
N LEU A 48 2.80 -1.18 6.49
CA LEU A 48 2.58 -2.15 7.57
C LEU A 48 3.72 -2.20 8.60
N SER A 49 4.95 -1.84 8.24
CA SER A 49 6.12 -1.94 9.13
C SER A 49 6.32 -0.77 10.09
N GLN A 50 5.66 0.36 9.86
CA GLN A 50 5.84 1.59 10.65
C GLN A 50 5.62 1.35 12.16
N GLY A 51 6.62 1.71 12.98
CA GLY A 51 6.56 1.57 14.44
C GLY A 51 6.46 0.14 14.96
N LYS A 52 6.71 -0.88 14.12
CA LYS A 52 6.62 -2.29 14.49
C LYS A 52 7.85 -2.78 15.23
N THR A 53 7.71 -3.92 15.90
CA THR A 53 8.82 -4.60 16.57
C THR A 53 9.85 -5.07 15.55
N VAL A 54 11.11 -4.64 15.73
CA VAL A 54 12.25 -5.06 14.90
C VAL A 54 13.19 -5.93 15.74
N THR A 55 13.68 -7.01 15.15
CA THR A 55 14.83 -7.78 15.66
C THR A 55 15.93 -7.76 14.61
N VAL A 56 17.19 -7.75 15.04
CA VAL A 56 18.37 -7.71 14.15
C VAL A 56 19.41 -8.72 14.61
N SER A 57 20.27 -9.17 13.71
CA SER A 57 21.43 -10.02 14.04
C SER A 57 22.49 -9.28 14.86
N SER A 58 22.65 -7.98 14.64
CA SER A 58 23.59 -7.12 15.36
C SER A 58 23.26 -5.64 15.18
N GLN A 59 23.94 -4.78 15.95
CA GLN A 59 23.90 -3.32 15.82
C GLN A 59 25.34 -2.80 15.90
N GLU A 60 25.69 -1.79 15.10
CA GLU A 60 27.00 -1.12 15.14
C GLU A 60 27.24 -0.42 16.49
N GLY A 61 26.20 0.24 17.02
CA GLY A 61 26.19 0.82 18.35
C GLY A 61 24.83 1.37 18.75
N ALA A 62 24.75 1.98 19.95
CA ALA A 62 23.50 2.51 20.50
C ALA A 62 22.89 3.66 19.66
N GLY A 63 23.69 4.36 18.86
CA GLY A 63 23.24 5.42 17.97
C GLY A 63 22.63 4.95 16.64
N THR A 64 22.63 3.64 16.36
CA THR A 64 22.05 3.06 15.14
C THR A 64 21.09 1.89 15.45
N PRO A 65 20.02 2.14 16.24
CA PRO A 65 19.19 1.08 16.79
C PRO A 65 18.32 0.41 15.71
N ALA A 66 17.92 -0.84 15.96
CA ALA A 66 17.04 -1.61 15.06
C ALA A 66 15.69 -0.91 14.76
N THR A 67 15.18 -0.11 15.70
CA THR A 67 13.93 0.65 15.54
C THR A 67 14.05 1.78 14.52
N ALA A 68 15.26 2.31 14.30
CA ALA A 68 15.54 3.39 13.37
C ALA A 68 15.62 2.94 11.90
N ALA A 69 14.98 1.82 11.57
CA ALA A 69 14.68 1.43 10.20
C ALA A 69 13.16 1.31 9.95
N VAL A 70 12.33 1.68 10.94
CA VAL A 70 10.86 1.67 10.84
C VAL A 70 10.21 2.82 11.61
N ASP A 71 10.98 3.84 12.00
CA ASP A 71 10.49 4.97 12.79
C ASP A 71 9.93 6.12 11.92
N GLY A 72 10.13 6.04 10.59
CA GLY A 72 9.66 7.02 9.61
C GLY A 72 10.53 8.27 9.51
N ASP A 73 11.62 8.35 10.28
CA ASP A 73 12.57 9.45 10.22
C ASP A 73 13.70 9.13 9.24
N ASN A 74 13.74 9.88 8.15
CA ASN A 74 14.75 9.71 7.11
C ASN A 74 16.16 10.20 7.51
N GLY A 75 16.33 10.68 8.75
CA GLY A 75 17.59 11.07 9.38
C GLY A 75 18.13 10.10 10.45
N THR A 76 17.40 9.06 10.81
CA THR A 76 17.84 7.98 11.72
C THR A 76 18.06 6.68 10.94
N ARG A 77 18.94 5.78 11.43
CA ARG A 77 19.25 4.54 10.71
C ARG A 77 19.53 3.37 11.65
N TRP A 78 19.15 2.16 11.24
CA TRP A 78 19.81 0.94 11.73
C TRP A 78 21.17 0.79 11.03
N SER A 79 22.15 0.21 11.72
CA SER A 79 23.43 -0.24 11.14
C SER A 79 23.88 -1.52 11.82
N SER A 80 24.39 -2.49 11.06
CA SER A 80 24.88 -3.78 11.56
C SER A 80 26.36 -3.75 11.93
N ALA A 81 26.84 -4.80 12.61
CA ALA A 81 28.25 -5.14 12.65
C ALA A 81 28.82 -5.37 11.23
N PHE A 82 30.13 -5.18 11.07
CA PHE A 82 30.80 -5.11 9.76
C PHE A 82 31.23 -6.51 9.27
N SER A 83 30.29 -7.44 9.21
CA SER A 83 30.51 -8.82 8.77
C SER A 83 29.32 -9.34 7.95
N ASP A 84 29.51 -10.51 7.34
CA ASP A 84 28.53 -11.15 6.47
C ASP A 84 28.24 -12.58 6.99
N PRO A 85 26.98 -13.05 7.00
CA PRO A 85 25.73 -12.32 6.72
C PRO A 85 25.22 -11.51 7.93
N GLN A 86 24.30 -10.58 7.69
CA GLN A 86 23.53 -9.89 8.73
C GLN A 86 22.06 -9.81 8.30
N TRP A 87 21.14 -9.65 9.25
CA TRP A 87 19.71 -9.57 8.96
C TRP A 87 18.98 -8.59 9.88
N ILE A 88 17.88 -8.06 9.34
CA ILE A 88 16.88 -7.25 10.02
C ILE A 88 15.51 -7.85 9.75
N LYS A 89 14.68 -7.99 10.78
CA LYS A 89 13.37 -8.64 10.74
C LYS A 89 12.32 -7.77 11.42
N VAL A 90 11.22 -7.50 10.73
CA VAL A 90 10.04 -6.81 11.26
C VAL A 90 8.96 -7.83 11.59
N ASP A 91 8.33 -7.74 12.76
CA ASP A 91 7.06 -8.41 13.08
C ASP A 91 5.90 -7.44 12.84
N LEU A 92 5.09 -7.69 11.82
CA LEU A 92 3.92 -6.89 11.47
C LEU A 92 2.80 -6.99 12.52
N GLY A 93 2.90 -7.94 13.46
CA GLY A 93 1.98 -8.21 14.56
C GLY A 93 0.83 -9.16 14.20
N THR A 94 0.46 -9.22 12.92
CA THR A 94 -0.53 -10.15 12.36
C THR A 94 -0.11 -10.59 10.95
N SER A 95 -0.71 -11.66 10.44
CA SER A 95 -0.53 -12.09 9.05
C SER A 95 -1.14 -11.07 8.09
N ALA A 96 -0.35 -10.65 7.11
CA ALA A 96 -0.72 -9.69 6.08
C ALA A 96 -0.37 -10.22 4.69
N SER A 97 -1.13 -9.81 3.68
CA SER A 97 -0.77 -9.97 2.28
C SER A 97 0.20 -8.87 1.89
N VAL A 98 1.48 -9.21 1.75
CA VAL A 98 2.55 -8.24 1.40
C VAL A 98 2.64 -8.13 -0.12
N SER A 99 2.66 -6.90 -0.62
CA SER A 99 2.68 -6.59 -2.06
C SER A 99 3.90 -5.79 -2.52
N GLN A 100 4.59 -5.11 -1.60
CA GLN A 100 5.75 -4.28 -1.94
C GLN A 100 6.69 -4.16 -0.74
N ILE A 101 7.99 -4.13 -0.99
CA ILE A 101 9.02 -3.66 -0.06
C ILE A 101 9.62 -2.38 -0.63
N ALA A 102 9.83 -1.36 0.18
CA ALA A 102 10.77 -0.29 -0.13
C ALA A 102 11.92 -0.30 0.87
N LEU A 103 13.14 -0.22 0.34
CA LEU A 103 14.39 -0.14 1.12
C LEU A 103 15.01 1.22 0.84
N ARG A 104 15.30 1.98 1.91
CA ARG A 104 16.06 3.22 1.84
C ARG A 104 17.41 2.98 2.49
N TRP A 105 18.37 2.54 1.70
CA TRP A 105 19.72 2.26 2.16
C TRP A 105 20.51 3.54 2.48
N GLU A 106 21.45 3.42 3.39
CA GLU A 106 22.58 4.33 3.51
C GLU A 106 23.65 3.98 2.44
N ALA A 107 24.74 4.75 2.33
CA ALA A 107 25.87 4.39 1.46
C ALA A 107 26.48 3.03 1.82
N ALA A 108 26.33 2.56 3.07
CA ALA A 108 26.63 1.20 3.50
C ALA A 108 25.45 0.23 3.23
N TYR A 109 25.33 -0.28 2.00
CA TYR A 109 24.20 -1.12 1.56
C TYR A 109 24.56 -2.59 1.25
N ALA A 110 23.55 -3.43 1.08
CA ALA A 110 23.70 -4.81 0.64
C ALA A 110 23.81 -4.92 -0.89
N LYS A 111 24.93 -5.42 -1.40
CA LYS A 111 25.06 -5.78 -2.82
C LYS A 111 24.34 -7.10 -3.11
N SER A 112 24.48 -8.07 -2.20
CA SER A 112 23.73 -9.32 -2.24
C SER A 112 22.82 -9.42 -1.03
N TYR A 113 21.53 -9.68 -1.24
CA TYR A 113 20.56 -9.88 -0.18
C TYR A 113 19.34 -10.69 -0.63
N LYS A 114 18.55 -11.13 0.35
CA LYS A 114 17.22 -11.74 0.15
C LYS A 114 16.18 -11.09 1.05
N ILE A 115 14.94 -11.02 0.57
CA ILE A 115 13.74 -10.79 1.38
C ILE A 115 13.07 -12.13 1.62
N GLU A 116 12.76 -12.41 2.87
CA GLU A 116 12.17 -13.67 3.32
C GLU A 116 10.88 -13.39 4.10
N PHE A 117 9.86 -14.21 3.87
CA PHE A 117 8.56 -14.14 4.53
C PHE A 117 8.36 -15.36 5.44
N SER A 118 7.65 -15.14 6.54
CA SER A 118 7.24 -16.18 7.47
C SER A 118 5.95 -15.78 8.19
N THR A 119 5.09 -16.75 8.51
CA THR A 119 3.91 -16.57 9.36
C THR A 119 4.14 -17.04 10.80
N ASP A 120 5.14 -17.91 11.02
CA ASP A 120 5.42 -18.61 12.28
C ASP A 120 6.77 -18.21 12.93
N ASN A 121 7.58 -17.38 12.26
CA ASN A 121 8.97 -17.02 12.58
C ASN A 121 9.99 -18.19 12.53
N ASN A 122 9.57 -19.40 12.16
CA ASN A 122 10.40 -20.60 12.11
C ASN A 122 10.66 -21.05 10.66
N THR A 123 9.61 -21.12 9.86
CA THR A 123 9.62 -21.51 8.45
C THR A 123 9.70 -20.26 7.58
N TRP A 124 10.68 -20.19 6.69
CA TRP A 124 10.96 -19.00 5.87
C TRP A 124 10.95 -19.32 4.38
N SER A 125 10.14 -18.60 3.61
CA SER A 125 10.17 -18.62 2.13
C SER A 125 10.91 -17.39 1.62
N THR A 126 11.63 -17.51 0.49
CA THR A 126 12.27 -16.35 -0.16
C THR A 126 11.28 -15.68 -1.09
N ALA A 127 10.96 -14.40 -0.84
CA ALA A 127 10.08 -13.59 -1.67
C ALA A 127 10.85 -12.80 -2.74
N TYR A 128 12.11 -12.46 -2.47
CA TYR A 128 13.01 -11.79 -3.41
C TYR A 128 14.47 -12.12 -3.10
N SER A 129 15.34 -12.10 -4.11
CA SER A 129 16.80 -12.19 -3.92
C SER A 129 17.56 -11.49 -5.04
N THR A 130 18.69 -10.88 -4.72
CA THR A 130 19.61 -10.26 -5.68
C THR A 130 21.07 -10.45 -5.27
N THR A 131 21.98 -10.37 -6.25
CA THR A 131 23.45 -10.30 -6.06
C THR A 131 24.06 -9.01 -6.64
N THR A 132 23.20 -8.12 -7.15
CA THR A 132 23.55 -6.86 -7.79
C THR A 132 22.60 -5.74 -7.34
N GLY A 133 22.26 -5.71 -6.05
CA GLY A 133 21.49 -4.62 -5.44
C GLY A 133 22.18 -3.27 -5.70
N PRO A 134 21.46 -2.25 -6.19
CA PRO A 134 22.04 -0.94 -6.50
C PRO A 134 22.28 -0.05 -5.27
N GLY A 135 21.64 -0.34 -4.14
CA GLY A 135 21.63 0.56 -2.99
C GLY A 135 20.72 1.77 -3.20
N GLY A 136 20.84 2.78 -2.32
CA GLY A 136 19.97 3.96 -2.34
C GLY A 136 18.51 3.60 -2.06
N ASN A 137 17.58 4.12 -2.87
CA ASN A 137 16.16 3.83 -2.76
C ASN A 137 15.79 2.68 -3.70
N GLU A 138 15.43 1.52 -3.15
CA GLU A 138 14.96 0.36 -3.91
C GLU A 138 13.47 0.11 -3.64
N THR A 139 12.70 -0.22 -4.68
CA THR A 139 11.30 -0.67 -4.55
C THR A 139 11.18 -2.03 -5.20
N LEU A 140 10.73 -3.02 -4.42
CA LEU A 140 10.66 -4.41 -4.79
C LEU A 140 9.19 -4.83 -4.83
N ASN A 141 8.71 -5.22 -6.02
CA ASN A 141 7.41 -5.86 -6.16
C ASN A 141 7.55 -7.32 -5.70
N VAL A 142 6.76 -7.70 -4.70
CA VAL A 142 6.77 -9.02 -4.06
C VAL A 142 5.33 -9.48 -3.85
N SER A 143 5.10 -10.77 -3.62
CA SER A 143 3.79 -11.26 -3.25
C SER A 143 3.89 -12.43 -2.29
N GLY A 144 3.02 -12.44 -1.28
CA GLY A 144 2.91 -13.55 -0.33
C GLY A 144 2.35 -13.12 1.03
N THR A 145 1.91 -14.10 1.80
CA THR A 145 1.43 -13.87 3.17
C THR A 145 2.61 -13.91 4.15
N ALA A 146 2.73 -12.89 4.99
CA ALA A 146 3.75 -12.81 6.02
C ALA A 146 3.19 -12.16 7.29
N ARG A 147 3.62 -12.65 8.46
CA ARG A 147 3.62 -11.88 9.70
C ARG A 147 5.01 -11.29 9.96
N TYR A 148 6.05 -12.05 9.63
CA TYR A 148 7.44 -11.65 9.81
C TYR A 148 8.08 -11.48 8.43
N VAL A 149 8.73 -10.33 8.23
CA VAL A 149 9.48 -10.02 7.01
C VAL A 149 10.93 -9.79 7.39
N ARG A 150 11.86 -10.54 6.80
CA ARG A 150 13.30 -10.47 7.06
C ARG A 150 14.04 -10.07 5.80
N LEU A 151 14.89 -9.04 5.90
CA LEU A 151 15.98 -8.82 4.97
C LEU A 151 17.22 -9.52 5.51
N THR A 152 17.87 -10.36 4.71
CA THR A 152 19.17 -10.97 5.02
C THR A 152 20.19 -10.52 3.97
N GLY A 153 21.13 -9.66 4.38
CA GLY A 153 22.29 -9.29 3.59
C GLY A 153 23.35 -10.40 3.61
N THR A 154 23.87 -10.75 2.44
CA THR A 154 24.86 -11.83 2.25
C THR A 154 26.17 -11.36 1.62
N ALA A 155 26.22 -10.17 1.02
CA ALA A 155 27.45 -9.47 0.71
C ALA A 155 27.27 -7.94 0.77
N ARG A 156 28.12 -7.26 1.53
CA ARG A 156 28.16 -5.79 1.63
C ARG A 156 28.75 -5.18 0.35
N ALA A 157 28.26 -4.00 0.00
CA ALA A 157 28.79 -3.21 -1.12
C ALA A 157 30.05 -2.40 -0.76
N THR A 158 30.31 -2.23 0.54
CA THR A 158 31.43 -1.43 1.08
C THR A 158 32.14 -2.20 2.20
N GLY A 159 33.18 -1.60 2.81
CA GLY A 159 33.83 -2.16 3.99
C GLY A 159 33.02 -2.05 5.31
N TYR A 160 32.00 -1.18 5.33
CA TYR A 160 31.12 -0.97 6.49
C TYR A 160 30.04 -2.05 6.59
N GLY A 161 29.19 -1.99 7.63
CA GLY A 161 28.03 -2.88 7.82
C GLY A 161 26.93 -2.70 6.78
N TYR A 162 25.76 -3.26 7.07
CA TYR A 162 24.52 -2.97 6.35
C TYR A 162 23.75 -1.90 7.11
N SER A 163 23.28 -0.86 6.44
CA SER A 163 22.54 0.22 7.09
C SER A 163 21.35 0.71 6.25
N LEU A 164 20.21 0.85 6.92
CA LEU A 164 18.94 1.27 6.37
C LEU A 164 18.45 2.47 7.15
N TRP A 165 18.11 3.55 6.44
CA TRP A 165 17.27 4.63 6.98
C TRP A 165 15.85 4.09 7.19
N GLU A 166 15.31 3.34 6.21
CA GLU A 166 13.94 2.82 6.28
C GLU A 166 13.81 1.44 5.60
N PHE A 167 13.04 0.55 6.23
CA PHE A 167 12.64 -0.78 5.76
C PHE A 167 11.11 -0.86 5.77
N GLN A 168 10.52 -0.48 4.65
CA GLN A 168 9.08 -0.29 4.51
C GLN A 168 8.44 -1.52 3.89
N VAL A 169 7.53 -2.16 4.62
CA VAL A 169 6.72 -3.29 4.16
C VAL A 169 5.33 -2.77 3.87
N PHE A 170 4.83 -2.95 2.64
CA PHE A 170 3.49 -2.53 2.25
C PHE A 170 2.61 -3.71 1.84
N GLY A 171 1.31 -3.60 2.10
CA GLY A 171 0.35 -4.66 1.81
C GLY A 171 -1.04 -4.38 2.35
N THR A 172 -1.75 -5.43 2.76
CA THR A 172 -3.02 -5.36 3.49
C THR A 172 -3.05 -6.36 4.65
N THR A 173 -3.54 -5.93 5.82
CA THR A 173 -3.88 -6.82 6.94
C THR A 173 -5.24 -7.49 6.70
N GLY A 174 -5.40 -8.74 7.13
CA GLY A 174 -6.63 -9.51 6.87
C GLY A 174 -6.58 -10.41 5.62
N GLY A 175 -5.38 -10.80 5.19
CA GLY A 175 -5.12 -11.65 4.02
C GLY A 175 -5.25 -13.15 4.26
N ASP A 176 -6.30 -13.59 4.97
CA ASP A 176 -6.76 -14.98 4.86
C ASP A 176 -7.63 -15.08 3.60
N GLY A 177 -7.47 -16.15 2.81
CA GLY A 177 -8.05 -16.29 1.46
C GLY A 177 -9.57 -16.50 1.38
N GLY A 178 -10.34 -15.89 2.29
CA GLY A 178 -11.80 -15.88 2.26
C GLY A 178 -12.34 -15.07 1.07
N PRO A 179 -13.59 -15.33 0.63
CA PRO A 179 -14.17 -14.62 -0.51
C PRO A 179 -14.23 -13.11 -0.26
N GLN A 180 -13.65 -12.31 -1.16
CA GLN A 180 -13.85 -10.86 -1.16
C GLN A 180 -15.35 -10.57 -1.26
N ILE A 181 -15.91 -9.94 -0.23
CA ILE A 181 -17.33 -9.55 -0.23
C ILE A 181 -17.50 -8.42 -1.25
N PRO A 182 -18.47 -8.50 -2.19
CA PRO A 182 -18.84 -7.38 -3.05
C PRO A 182 -19.23 -6.18 -2.19
N GLY A 183 -18.37 -5.16 -2.16
CA GLY A 183 -18.38 -4.09 -1.16
C GLY A 183 -16.97 -3.69 -0.70
N GLY A 184 -16.03 -4.64 -0.70
CA GLY A 184 -14.59 -4.41 -0.91
C GLY A 184 -13.81 -3.54 0.09
N GLY A 185 -14.41 -3.11 1.20
CA GLY A 185 -13.74 -2.32 2.23
C GLY A 185 -13.22 -3.18 3.39
N ASP A 186 -12.06 -2.79 3.94
CA ASP A 186 -11.70 -3.13 5.31
C ASP A 186 -12.81 -2.57 6.24
N LEU A 187 -13.44 -3.45 7.03
CA LEU A 187 -14.49 -3.05 7.97
C LEU A 187 -13.90 -2.44 9.26
N GLY A 188 -12.58 -2.46 9.40
CA GLY A 188 -11.80 -1.95 10.52
C GLY A 188 -11.03 -3.07 11.23
N PRO A 189 -9.91 -2.75 11.90
CA PRO A 189 -8.96 -3.73 12.45
C PRO A 189 -9.55 -4.66 13.53
N ASN A 190 -10.73 -4.33 14.07
CA ASN A 190 -11.43 -5.12 15.07
C ASN A 190 -12.76 -5.72 14.55
N VAL A 191 -12.97 -5.85 13.24
CA VAL A 191 -14.18 -6.49 12.69
C VAL A 191 -13.82 -7.86 12.12
N LEU A 192 -14.43 -8.91 12.68
CA LEU A 192 -14.28 -10.27 12.18
C LEU A 192 -15.55 -10.73 11.49
N VAL A 193 -15.40 -11.34 10.30
CA VAL A 193 -16.52 -11.89 9.53
C VAL A 193 -16.36 -13.41 9.40
N PHE A 194 -17.15 -14.15 10.17
CA PHE A 194 -17.24 -15.60 10.07
C PHE A 194 -18.11 -16.04 8.89
N ASP A 195 -17.78 -17.18 8.29
CA ASP A 195 -18.65 -17.90 7.36
C ASP A 195 -18.76 -19.39 7.71
N PRO A 196 -19.74 -20.13 7.16
CA PRO A 196 -20.01 -21.52 7.55
C PRO A 196 -18.83 -22.49 7.34
N SER A 197 -17.77 -22.09 6.62
CA SER A 197 -16.56 -22.90 6.46
C SER A 197 -15.45 -22.56 7.45
N THR A 198 -15.64 -21.52 8.28
CA THR A 198 -14.63 -21.09 9.24
C THR A 198 -14.53 -22.10 10.39
N PRO A 199 -13.35 -22.72 10.64
CA PRO A 199 -13.21 -23.69 11.72
C PRO A 199 -13.14 -23.00 13.09
N ASN A 200 -13.54 -23.71 14.15
CA ASN A 200 -13.33 -23.33 15.55
C ASN A 200 -13.90 -21.96 15.97
N ILE A 201 -15.00 -21.52 15.34
CA ILE A 201 -15.61 -20.20 15.59
C ILE A 201 -15.88 -19.96 17.07
N GLN A 202 -16.43 -20.95 17.80
CA GLN A 202 -16.70 -20.83 19.23
C GLN A 202 -15.46 -20.41 20.02
N ALA A 203 -14.33 -21.10 19.85
CA ALA A 203 -13.09 -20.77 20.54
C ALA A 203 -12.58 -19.36 20.21
N LYS A 204 -12.82 -18.87 18.99
CA LYS A 204 -12.47 -17.50 18.60
C LYS A 204 -13.40 -16.45 19.21
N VAL A 205 -14.68 -16.76 19.34
CA VAL A 205 -15.66 -15.91 20.05
C VAL A 205 -15.30 -15.85 21.55
N ASP A 206 -14.93 -16.97 22.17
CA ASP A 206 -14.54 -17.06 23.59
C ASP A 206 -13.27 -16.24 23.88
N GLU A 207 -12.25 -16.34 23.03
CA GLU A 207 -11.00 -15.54 23.11
C GLU A 207 -11.31 -14.04 23.11
N ILE A 208 -12.20 -13.61 22.20
CA ILE A 208 -12.60 -12.21 22.04
C ILE A 208 -13.46 -11.74 23.21
N PHE A 209 -14.34 -12.59 23.73
CA PHE A 209 -15.14 -12.28 24.91
C PHE A 209 -14.24 -11.96 26.11
N HIS A 210 -13.25 -12.81 26.41
CA HIS A 210 -12.32 -12.58 27.52
C HIS A 210 -11.47 -11.31 27.33
N GLN A 211 -11.07 -10.98 26.09
CA GLN A 211 -10.39 -9.71 25.81
C GLN A 211 -11.31 -8.51 26.07
N GLN A 212 -12.55 -8.55 25.55
CA GLN A 212 -13.52 -7.45 25.69
C GLN A 212 -14.01 -7.24 27.13
N GLU A 213 -14.17 -8.32 27.91
CA GLU A 213 -14.60 -8.28 29.31
C GLU A 213 -13.71 -7.35 30.15
N SER A 214 -12.39 -7.41 29.93
CA SER A 214 -11.40 -6.55 30.59
C SER A 214 -11.30 -5.12 30.01
N ALA A 215 -11.84 -4.88 28.81
CA ALA A 215 -11.60 -3.69 28.00
C ALA A 215 -12.79 -2.68 27.99
N GLN A 216 -13.55 -2.61 29.09
CA GLN A 216 -14.81 -1.86 29.22
C GLN A 216 -14.77 -0.41 28.65
N PHE A 217 -13.66 0.30 28.83
CA PHE A 217 -13.46 1.68 28.37
C PHE A 217 -12.20 1.85 27.46
N GLY A 218 -11.74 0.77 26.83
CA GLY A 218 -10.57 0.78 25.94
C GLY A 218 -10.91 0.58 24.46
N ASN A 219 -9.89 0.69 23.59
CA ASN A 219 -10.01 0.51 22.13
C ASN A 219 -10.12 -0.97 21.70
N GLY A 220 -10.25 -1.92 22.64
CA GLY A 220 -10.25 -3.37 22.41
C GLY A 220 -11.60 -3.98 22.06
N ARG A 221 -12.59 -3.20 21.61
CA ARG A 221 -13.92 -3.72 21.23
C ARG A 221 -13.87 -4.30 19.81
N TYR A 222 -14.35 -5.53 19.66
CA TYR A 222 -14.49 -6.20 18.36
C TYR A 222 -15.96 -6.31 17.96
N ALA A 223 -16.23 -6.12 16.66
CA ALA A 223 -17.51 -6.47 16.06
C ALA A 223 -17.42 -7.83 15.39
N LEU A 224 -18.39 -8.70 15.67
CA LEU A 224 -18.48 -10.04 15.10
C LEU A 224 -19.65 -10.07 14.12
N MET A 225 -19.36 -10.44 12.87
CA MET A 225 -20.36 -10.61 11.81
C MET A 225 -20.36 -12.06 11.33
N PHE A 226 -21.54 -12.56 10.99
CA PHE A 226 -21.74 -13.91 10.46
C PHE A 226 -22.39 -13.77 9.08
N LYS A 227 -21.81 -14.38 8.04
CA LYS A 227 -22.49 -14.53 6.75
C LYS A 227 -23.76 -15.41 6.93
N PRO A 228 -24.78 -15.35 6.07
CA PRO A 228 -25.92 -16.27 6.17
C PRO A 228 -25.48 -17.74 6.06
N GLY A 229 -25.96 -18.61 6.95
CA GLY A 229 -25.66 -20.05 6.94
C GLY A 229 -25.86 -20.73 8.29
N THR A 230 -25.38 -21.98 8.38
CA THR A 230 -25.35 -22.78 9.62
C THR A 230 -23.96 -22.73 10.24
N TYR A 231 -23.89 -22.67 11.57
CA TYR A 231 -22.68 -22.49 12.39
C TYR A 231 -22.70 -23.42 13.60
#